data_AF-A0A5C7JDS3-F1
#
_entry.id   AF-A0A5C7JDS3-F1
#
_cell.length_a   1.000
_cell.length_b   1.000
_cell.length_c   1.000
_cell.angle_alpha   90.00
_cell.angle_beta   90.00
_cell.angle_gamma   90.00
#
_symmetry.space_group_name_H-M   'P 1'
#
loop_
_entity.id
_entity.type
_entity.pdbx_description
1 polymer ?
#
loop_
_entity_poly.entity_id
_entity_poly.type
_entity_poly.pdbx_seq_one_letter_code
_entity_poly.pdbx_strand_id
1 'polypeptide(L)'
;MNLPCPHYDYCGQRESADPRFVSALTKSTFAVLLAGGRGSRLHQLTDWRAKPAVPFGGKFRIIDFTLSNCVNSGVRRVAVATQYKAHSLIRHLQRGWSFLDGRFDEFIDIVPAAQQISEDAWYQGTADA
;
A
#
# COMPACT_ATOMS: atom_id res chain seq x y z
N MET A 1 25.43 8.49 -31.90
CA MET A 1 24.60 9.60 -31.37
C MET A 1 23.73 9.01 -30.27
N ASN A 2 24.15 9.15 -29.01
CA ASN A 2 23.37 8.67 -27.87
C ASN A 2 22.31 9.72 -27.55
N LEU A 3 21.04 9.36 -27.71
CA LEU A 3 19.93 10.20 -27.31
C LEU A 3 19.94 10.34 -25.78
N PRO A 4 19.90 11.56 -25.22
CA PRO A 4 19.75 11.74 -23.79
C PRO A 4 18.35 11.29 -23.35
N CYS A 5 18.30 10.58 -22.21
CA CYS A 5 17.06 10.10 -21.63
C CYS A 5 16.09 11.28 -21.35
N PRO A 6 14.80 11.17 -21.72
CA PRO A 6 13.82 12.26 -21.65
C PRO A 6 13.39 12.66 -20.23
N HIS A 7 14.04 12.14 -19.19
CA HIS A 7 13.67 12.32 -17.78
C HIS A 7 14.74 13.11 -17.01
N TYR A 8 15.10 14.28 -17.56
CA TYR A 8 16.22 15.10 -17.08
C TYR A 8 16.04 15.63 -15.64
N ASP A 9 14.82 15.69 -15.12
CA ASP A 9 14.53 16.26 -13.80
C ASP A 9 14.91 15.37 -12.61
N TYR A 10 15.15 14.07 -12.81
CA TYR A 10 15.47 13.15 -11.70
C TYR A 10 16.94 12.76 -11.61
N CYS A 11 17.75 13.06 -12.63
CA CYS A 11 19.17 12.64 -12.65
C CYS A 11 20.06 13.55 -11.79
N GLY A 12 19.68 14.82 -11.60
CA GLY A 12 20.48 15.82 -10.87
C GLY A 12 20.44 15.74 -9.34
N GLN A 13 19.60 14.88 -8.76
CA GLN A 13 19.43 14.80 -7.30
C GLN A 13 20.10 13.57 -6.67
N ARG A 14 20.83 12.77 -7.44
CA ARG A 14 21.39 11.50 -6.98
C ARG A 14 22.66 11.65 -6.12
N GLU A 15 23.16 12.88 -5.96
CA GLU A 15 24.50 13.14 -5.41
C GLU A 15 24.53 13.73 -3.98
N SER A 16 23.38 14.06 -3.38
CA SER A 16 23.34 14.54 -1.99
C SER A 16 22.72 13.50 -1.06
N ALA A 17 23.56 12.62 -0.50
CA ALA A 17 23.23 11.81 0.67
C ALA A 17 23.11 12.67 1.96
N ASP A 18 22.51 13.87 1.88
CA ASP A 18 22.20 14.69 3.05
C ASP A 18 20.97 14.05 3.75
N PRO A 19 21.02 13.74 5.06
CA PRO A 19 19.86 13.22 5.78
C PRO A 19 18.63 14.13 5.69
N ARG A 20 18.81 15.45 5.47
CA ARG A 20 17.71 16.39 5.22
C ARG A 20 17.04 16.15 3.87
N PHE A 21 17.79 15.74 2.86
CA PHE A 21 17.25 15.39 1.54
C PHE A 21 16.38 14.12 1.62
N VAL A 22 16.84 13.09 2.35
CA VAL A 22 16.07 11.85 2.56
C VAL A 22 14.78 12.14 3.34
N SER A 23 14.83 13.01 4.35
CA SER A 23 13.65 13.44 5.10
C SER A 23 12.64 14.19 4.21
N ALA A 24 13.10 15.05 3.31
CA ALA A 24 12.23 15.75 2.37
C ALA A 24 11.60 14.78 1.36
N LEU A 25 12.40 13.87 0.80
CA LEU A 25 11.95 12.88 -0.18
C LEU A 25 10.88 11.94 0.40
N THR A 26 11.09 11.45 1.63
CA THR A 26 10.14 10.54 2.29
C THR A 26 8.82 11.23 2.62
N LYS A 27 8.85 12.52 2.99
CA LYS A 27 7.65 13.35 3.15
C LYS A 27 6.91 13.63 1.85
N SER A 28 7.62 13.76 0.73
CA SER A 28 7.02 13.95 -0.61
C SER A 28 6.65 12.65 -1.32
N THR A 29 6.91 11.48 -0.70
CA THR A 29 6.62 10.17 -1.29
C THR A 29 5.21 9.72 -0.91
N PHE A 30 4.48 9.20 -1.90
CA PHE A 30 3.18 8.57 -1.72
C PHE A 30 3.31 7.06 -1.95
N ALA A 31 2.97 6.25 -0.95
CA ALA A 31 3.00 4.80 -1.06
C ALA A 31 1.62 4.26 -1.46
N VAL A 32 1.58 3.33 -2.42
CA VAL A 32 0.37 2.61 -2.80
C VAL A 32 0.55 1.13 -2.48
N LEU A 33 -0.29 0.61 -1.59
CA LEU A 33 -0.32 -0.78 -1.18
C LEU A 33 -1.46 -1.49 -1.91
N LEU A 34 -1.10 -2.35 -2.87
CA LEU A 34 -2.06 -3.17 -3.60
C LEU A 34 -2.43 -4.40 -2.77
N ALA A 35 -3.52 -4.29 -2.01
CA ALA A 35 -4.05 -5.28 -1.10
C ALA A 35 -5.15 -6.16 -1.74
N GLY A 36 -5.18 -6.28 -3.08
CA GLY A 36 -6.22 -6.95 -3.88
C GLY A 36 -6.05 -8.46 -4.13
N GLY A 37 -4.94 -9.07 -3.72
CA GLY A 37 -4.66 -10.46 -4.08
C GLY A 37 -5.58 -11.50 -3.40
N ARG A 38 -6.32 -12.30 -4.20
CA ARG A 38 -7.09 -13.47 -3.74
C ARG A 38 -6.22 -14.51 -3.02
N GLY A 39 -4.91 -14.57 -3.32
CA GLY A 39 -3.98 -15.43 -2.61
C GLY A 39 -4.29 -16.92 -2.73
N SER A 40 -4.72 -17.39 -3.92
CA SER A 40 -5.16 -18.77 -4.20
C SER A 40 -4.22 -19.87 -3.70
N ARG A 41 -2.91 -19.57 -3.58
CA ARG A 41 -1.88 -20.47 -3.03
C ARG A 41 -2.02 -20.78 -1.54
N LEU A 42 -2.76 -19.98 -0.78
CA LEU A 42 -3.06 -20.22 0.64
C LEU A 42 -4.39 -20.97 0.87
N HIS A 43 -5.09 -21.35 -0.19
CA HIS A 43 -6.34 -22.13 -0.15
C HIS A 43 -7.32 -21.60 0.93
N GLN A 44 -7.72 -22.46 1.87
CA GLN A 44 -8.76 -22.21 2.88
C GLN A 44 -8.52 -20.98 3.77
N LEU A 45 -7.27 -20.54 3.94
CA LEU A 45 -6.92 -19.36 4.75
C LEU A 45 -7.33 -18.04 4.10
N THR A 46 -7.52 -18.03 2.77
CA THR A 46 -7.90 -16.84 1.98
C THR A 46 -9.33 -16.92 1.44
N ASP A 47 -10.07 -17.98 1.70
CA ASP A 47 -11.43 -18.17 1.17
C ASP A 47 -12.40 -17.07 1.61
N TRP A 48 -12.23 -16.56 2.83
CA TRP A 48 -13.15 -15.60 3.46
C TRP A 48 -12.53 -14.20 3.68
N ARG A 49 -11.24 -14.03 3.37
CA ARG A 49 -10.48 -12.80 3.67
C ARG A 49 -9.37 -12.58 2.65
N ALA A 50 -9.07 -11.32 2.34
CA ALA A 50 -7.92 -10.96 1.52
C ALA A 50 -6.62 -11.50 2.13
N LYS A 51 -5.66 -11.93 1.30
CA LYS A 51 -4.31 -12.32 1.73
C LYS A 51 -3.66 -11.34 2.73
N PRO A 52 -3.67 -10.01 2.51
CA PRO A 52 -3.11 -9.05 3.48
C PRO A 52 -3.81 -9.04 4.86
N ALA A 53 -5.05 -9.52 4.95
CA ALA A 53 -5.82 -9.59 6.20
C ALA A 53 -5.57 -10.88 7.01
N VAL A 54 -4.74 -11.80 6.49
CA VAL A 54 -4.39 -13.06 7.16
C VAL A 54 -3.60 -12.74 8.44
N PRO A 55 -4.01 -13.29 9.60
CA PRO A 55 -3.28 -13.15 10.84
C PRO A 55 -1.88 -13.76 10.73
N PHE A 56 -0.89 -13.08 11.28
CA PHE A 56 0.50 -13.50 11.33
C PHE A 56 1.08 -13.19 12.71
N GLY A 57 1.82 -14.12 13.30
CA GLY A 57 2.45 -13.90 14.63
C GLY A 57 1.45 -13.65 15.76
N GLY A 58 0.25 -14.23 15.68
CA GLY A 58 -0.80 -14.17 16.71
C GLY A 58 -1.63 -12.88 16.72
N LYS A 59 -1.00 -11.71 16.79
CA LYS A 59 -1.68 -10.41 16.95
C LYS A 59 -1.64 -9.50 15.72
N PHE A 60 -0.77 -9.77 14.76
CA PHE A 60 -0.58 -8.92 13.59
C PHE A 60 -1.27 -9.51 12.36
N ARG A 61 -1.36 -8.71 11.30
CA ARG A 61 -1.73 -9.13 9.95
C ARG A 61 -0.57 -8.87 8.99
N ILE A 62 -0.57 -9.54 7.85
CA ILE A 62 0.49 -9.40 6.84
C ILE A 62 0.66 -7.92 6.42
N ILE A 63 -0.43 -7.16 6.31
CA ILE A 63 -0.37 -5.73 5.96
C ILE A 63 0.38 -4.86 6.98
N ASP A 64 0.45 -5.30 8.24
CA ASP A 64 1.13 -4.52 9.30
C ASP A 64 2.63 -4.42 9.03
N PHE A 65 3.23 -5.43 8.40
CA PHE A 65 4.64 -5.38 8.02
C PHE A 65 4.90 -4.30 6.97
N THR A 66 4.07 -4.22 5.92
CA THR A 66 4.23 -3.20 4.88
C THR A 66 3.98 -1.81 5.42
N LEU A 67 2.98 -1.62 6.28
CA LEU A 67 2.69 -0.33 6.90
C LEU A 67 3.78 0.10 7.88
N SER A 68 4.26 -0.83 8.71
CA SER A 68 5.38 -0.56 9.62
C SER A 68 6.64 -0.17 8.85
N ASN A 69 6.91 -0.81 7.72
CA ASN A 69 8.03 -0.45 6.85
C ASN A 69 7.88 0.96 6.28
N CYS A 70 6.69 1.34 5.81
CA CYS A 70 6.42 2.70 5.32
C CYS A 70 6.69 3.73 6.43
N VAL A 71 6.10 3.54 7.61
CA VAL A 71 6.23 4.46 8.75
C VAL A 71 7.67 4.54 9.25
N ASN A 72 8.36 3.41 9.41
CA ASN A 72 9.76 3.37 9.84
C ASN A 72 10.71 4.00 8.80
N SER A 73 10.32 4.02 7.53
CA SER A 73 11.06 4.70 6.45
C SER A 73 10.70 6.18 6.31
N GLY A 74 9.81 6.72 7.15
CA GLY A 74 9.36 8.12 7.07
C GLY A 74 8.28 8.38 6.01
N VAL A 75 7.78 7.35 5.33
CA VAL A 75 6.69 7.47 4.34
C VAL A 75 5.36 7.33 5.06
N ARG A 76 4.67 8.46 5.23
CA ARG A 76 3.45 8.55 6.06
C ARG A 76 2.20 8.93 5.26
N ARG A 77 2.30 8.98 3.94
CA ARG A 77 1.18 9.09 3.00
C ARG A 77 1.03 7.75 2.29
N VAL A 78 0.01 6.99 2.67
CA VAL A 78 -0.18 5.64 2.17
C VAL A 78 -1.63 5.46 1.71
N ALA A 79 -1.84 4.95 0.50
CA ALA A 79 -3.13 4.46 0.04
C ALA A 79 -3.12 2.93 -0.01
N VAL A 80 -4.17 2.31 0.52
CA VAL A 80 -4.37 0.87 0.45
C VAL A 80 -5.48 0.58 -0.54
N ALA A 81 -5.12 0.10 -1.72
CA ALA A 81 -6.07 -0.33 -2.74
C ALA A 81 -6.54 -1.75 -2.44
N THR A 82 -7.83 -1.92 -2.17
CA THR A 82 -8.41 -3.20 -1.77
C THR A 82 -9.43 -3.68 -2.79
N GLN A 83 -9.41 -4.96 -3.17
CA GLN A 83 -10.34 -5.50 -4.18
C GLN A 83 -11.35 -6.49 -3.60
N TYR A 84 -10.88 -7.64 -3.15
CA TYR A 84 -11.73 -8.77 -2.78
C TYR A 84 -11.87 -8.91 -1.26
N LYS A 85 -13.10 -9.03 -0.75
CA LYS A 85 -13.41 -9.33 0.68
C LYS A 85 -12.62 -8.46 1.67
N ALA A 86 -12.60 -7.15 1.44
CA ALA A 86 -11.79 -6.20 2.18
C ALA A 86 -12.32 -5.83 3.58
N HIS A 87 -13.56 -6.19 3.94
CA HIS A 87 -14.20 -5.73 5.19
C HIS A 87 -13.37 -5.96 6.47
N SER A 88 -12.75 -7.13 6.59
CA SER A 88 -11.91 -7.45 7.75
C SER A 88 -10.60 -6.65 7.78
N LEU A 89 -10.06 -6.31 6.61
CA LEU A 89 -8.87 -5.48 6.44
C LEU A 89 -9.18 -4.03 6.78
N ILE A 90 -10.27 -3.50 6.24
CA ILE A 90 -10.73 -2.12 6.47
C ILE A 90 -10.91 -1.87 7.97
N ARG A 91 -11.63 -2.78 8.66
CA ARG A 91 -11.80 -2.70 10.12
C ARG A 91 -10.48 -2.75 10.88
N HIS A 92 -9.50 -3.53 10.42
CA HIS A 92 -8.17 -3.58 11.03
C HIS A 92 -7.46 -2.25 10.91
N LEU A 93 -7.41 -1.69 9.70
CA LEU A 93 -6.75 -0.42 9.42
C LEU A 93 -7.40 0.73 10.20
N GLN A 94 -8.73 0.79 10.19
CA GLN A 94 -9.48 1.81 10.94
C GLN A 94 -9.30 1.73 12.46
N ARG A 95 -8.98 0.55 13.03
CA ARG A 95 -8.78 0.41 14.48
C ARG A 95 -7.32 0.45 14.91
N GLY A 96 -6.42 -0.06 14.07
CA GLY A 96 -5.00 -0.23 14.38
C GLY A 96 -4.11 0.87 13.82
N TRP A 97 -4.56 1.57 12.77
CA TRP A 97 -3.75 2.52 12.00
C TRP A 97 -4.40 3.89 11.82
N SER A 98 -5.51 4.18 12.50
CA SER A 98 -6.19 5.49 12.49
C SER A 98 -5.53 6.55 13.36
N PHE A 99 -4.32 6.30 13.88
CA PHE A 99 -3.62 7.19 14.80
C PHE A 99 -2.79 8.28 14.10
N LEU A 100 -2.69 8.25 12.77
CA LEU A 100 -2.03 9.30 12.01
C LEU A 100 -2.92 10.56 12.03
N ASP A 101 -2.43 11.58 12.71
CA ASP A 101 -3.13 12.85 12.88
C ASP A 101 -3.06 13.65 11.57
N GLY A 102 -4.21 13.88 10.92
CA GLY A 102 -4.31 14.56 9.62
C GLY A 102 -3.79 16.00 9.60
N ARG A 103 -3.37 16.53 10.76
CA ARG A 103 -2.74 17.86 10.90
C ARG A 103 -1.39 17.98 10.20
N PHE A 104 -0.71 16.87 9.89
CA PHE A 104 0.61 16.87 9.25
C PHE A 104 0.62 16.38 7.79
N ASP A 105 -0.55 16.26 7.15
CA ASP A 105 -0.69 15.66 5.81
C ASP A 105 -0.14 14.22 5.76
N GLU A 106 -0.37 13.50 6.87
CA GLU A 106 -0.04 12.09 7.09
C GLU A 106 -1.35 11.33 7.21
N PHE A 107 -1.54 10.34 6.34
CA PHE A 107 -2.78 9.59 6.31
C PHE A 107 -2.56 8.20 5.72
N ILE A 108 -3.38 7.26 6.21
CA ILE A 108 -3.59 5.98 5.57
C ILE A 108 -5.01 6.00 5.02
N ASP A 109 -5.13 6.14 3.71
CA ASP A 109 -6.42 6.11 3.04
C ASP A 109 -6.71 4.71 2.50
N ILE A 110 -7.97 4.34 2.51
CA ILE A 110 -8.44 3.05 2.01
C ILE A 110 -9.18 3.34 0.72
N VAL A 111 -8.66 2.82 -0.38
CA VAL A 111 -9.32 2.89 -1.69
C VAL A 111 -10.12 1.59 -1.86
N PRO A 112 -11.45 1.61 -1.65
CA PRO A 112 -12.28 0.45 -1.91
C PRO A 112 -12.34 0.23 -3.43
N ALA A 113 -12.20 -1.02 -3.88
CA ALA A 113 -12.56 -1.34 -5.25
C ALA A 113 -14.05 -1.09 -5.43
N ALA A 114 -14.41 -0.35 -6.48
CA ALA A 114 -15.76 -0.30 -6.95
C ALA A 114 -16.17 -1.73 -7.34
N GLN A 115 -17.16 -2.26 -6.63
CA GLN A 115 -17.74 -3.55 -6.92
C GLN A 115 -18.45 -3.44 -8.27
N GLN A 116 -17.75 -3.72 -9.37
CA GLN A 116 -18.40 -3.89 -10.67
C GLN A 116 -19.19 -5.21 -10.61
N ILE A 117 -20.51 -5.05 -10.46
CA ILE A 117 -21.52 -6.11 -10.45
C ILE A 117 -21.69 -6.62 -11.89
N SER A 118 -20.65 -7.22 -12.45
CA SER A 118 -20.74 -7.99 -13.69
C SER A 118 -20.03 -9.31 -13.46
N GLU A 119 -20.80 -10.38 -13.37
CA GLU A 119 -20.36 -11.74 -13.03
C GLU A 119 -19.33 -12.33 -14.01
N ASP A 120 -19.03 -11.65 -15.12
CA ASP A 120 -18.21 -12.16 -16.22
C ASP A 120 -16.79 -11.56 -16.33
N ALA A 121 -16.43 -10.57 -15.51
CA ALA A 121 -15.09 -9.96 -15.53
C ALA A 121 -14.27 -10.34 -14.28
N TRP A 122 -13.87 -11.61 -14.21
CA TRP A 122 -13.08 -12.14 -13.10
C TRP A 122 -11.65 -11.58 -13.09
N TYR A 123 -11.18 -11.22 -11.88
CA TYR A 123 -9.80 -10.88 -11.49
C TYR A 123 -8.71 -11.49 -12.40
N GLN A 124 -8.06 -10.67 -13.22
CA GLN A 124 -6.96 -11.12 -14.10
C GLN A 124 -5.58 -11.02 -13.44
N GLY A 125 -5.46 -10.40 -12.26
CA GLY A 125 -4.21 -10.36 -11.52
C GLY A 125 -4.12 -9.24 -10.49
N THR A 126 -3.03 -9.22 -9.72
CA THR A 126 -2.78 -8.23 -8.65
C THR A 126 -2.62 -6.79 -9.20
N ALA A 127 -2.38 -6.64 -10.49
CA ALA A 127 -2.27 -5.35 -11.19
C ALA A 127 -3.60 -4.86 -11.77
N ASP A 128 -4.61 -5.73 -11.85
CA ASP A 128 -6.01 -5.38 -12.15
C ASP A 128 -6.70 -4.71 -10.94
N ALA A 129 -6.07 -4.90 -9.76
CA ALA A 129 -5.73 -3.93 -8.71
C ALA A 129 -6.58 -2.67 -8.45
#